data_AF-A0A1V1PM15-F1
#
_entry.id   AF-A0A1V1PM15-F1
#
_cell.length_a   1.000
_cell.length_b   1.000
_cell.length_c   1.000
_cell.angle_alpha   90.00
_cell.angle_beta   90.00
_cell.angle_gamma   90.00
#
_symmetry.space_group_name_H-M   'P 1'
#
loop_
_entity.id
_entity.type
_entity.pdbx_description
1 polymer ?
#
loop_
_entity_poly.entity_id
_entity_poly.type
_entity_poly.pdbx_seq_one_letter_code
_entity_poly.pdbx_strand_id
1 'polypeptide(L)'
;MLWALGVLALFAFEIFFPTPAEQLFSSILARQIGVDDPIDLGLIGNVIWIALLLFTVRYFQAAAYVERLYPYLHDVEARLNEVLGREFVTREGKAYLADYPKFQSWLAFLYQTAVPFLLFLLPTIRIALEFQRSALSISLAIDIGVYALFVWTTLRYVDMIHLRKKRKQRA
;
A
#
# COMPACT_ATOMS: atom_id res chain seq x y z
N MET A 1 -9.74 -3.42 0.96
CA MET A 1 -8.49 -4.24 0.92
C MET A 1 -8.47 -5.24 -0.22
N LEU A 2 -9.54 -5.99 -0.50
CA LEU A 2 -9.56 -6.98 -1.60
C LEU A 2 -9.13 -6.40 -2.97
N TRP A 3 -9.59 -5.19 -3.31
CA TRP A 3 -9.20 -4.52 -4.55
C TRP A 3 -7.70 -4.20 -4.66
N ALA A 4 -7.04 -3.86 -3.55
CA ALA A 4 -5.61 -3.59 -3.55
C ALA A 4 -4.80 -4.88 -3.79
N LEU A 5 -5.24 -6.02 -3.24
CA LEU A 5 -4.65 -7.32 -3.53
C LEU A 5 -4.86 -7.73 -4.99
N GLY A 6 -6.05 -7.45 -5.55
CA GLY A 6 -6.33 -7.69 -6.97
C GLY A 6 -5.40 -6.89 -7.89
N VAL A 7 -5.20 -5.60 -7.61
CA VAL A 7 -4.27 -4.77 -8.39
C VAL A 7 -2.82 -5.20 -8.21
N LEU A 8 -2.42 -5.59 -7.00
CA LEU A 8 -1.08 -6.09 -6.74
C LEU A 8 -0.81 -7.42 -7.46
N ALA A 9 -1.81 -8.31 -7.50
CA ALA A 9 -1.74 -9.56 -8.25
C ALA A 9 -1.67 -9.31 -9.76
N LEU A 10 -2.48 -8.40 -10.28
CA LEU A 10 -2.44 -7.98 -11.69
C LEU A 10 -1.07 -7.41 -12.07
N PHE A 11 -0.51 -6.58 -11.19
CA PHE A 11 0.81 -5.99 -11.37
C PHE A 11 1.93 -7.04 -11.35
N ALA A 12 1.87 -7.98 -10.41
CA ALA A 12 2.81 -9.09 -10.36
C ALA A 12 2.70 -9.98 -11.61
N PHE A 13 1.48 -10.25 -12.09
CA PHE A 13 1.24 -10.99 -13.32
C PHE A 13 1.89 -10.29 -14.53
N GLU A 14 1.73 -8.97 -14.66
CA GLU A 14 2.38 -8.19 -15.72
C GLU A 14 3.91 -8.27 -15.67
N ILE A 15 4.51 -8.21 -14.47
CA ILE A 15 5.98 -8.29 -14.29
C ILE A 15 6.52 -9.67 -14.67
N PHE A 16 5.90 -10.73 -14.14
CA PHE A 16 6.44 -12.09 -14.27
C PHE A 16 6.02 -12.77 -15.57
N PHE A 17 4.90 -12.37 -16.15
CA PHE A 17 4.33 -12.94 -17.38
C PHE A 17 3.95 -11.84 -18.38
N PRO A 18 4.93 -11.10 -18.92
CA PRO A 18 4.66 -9.94 -19.79
C PRO A 18 3.92 -10.35 -21.07
N THR A 19 4.36 -11.40 -21.78
CA THR A 19 3.74 -11.82 -23.04
C THR A 19 2.29 -12.32 -22.87
N PRO A 20 1.96 -13.20 -21.90
CA PRO A 20 0.57 -13.55 -21.63
C PRO A 20 -0.27 -12.35 -21.16
N ALA A 21 0.30 -11.42 -20.39
CA ALA A 21 -0.41 -10.23 -19.95
C ALA A 21 -0.78 -9.31 -21.11
N GLU A 22 0.16 -9.05 -22.02
CA GLU A 22 -0.06 -8.28 -23.25
C GLU A 22 -1.16 -8.89 -24.14
N GLN A 23 -1.16 -10.22 -24.31
CA GLN A 23 -2.20 -10.93 -25.07
C GLN A 23 -3.57 -10.85 -24.39
N LEU A 24 -3.61 -10.96 -23.06
CA LEU A 24 -4.85 -10.83 -22.30
C LEU A 24 -5.42 -9.42 -22.42
N PHE A 25 -4.59 -8.39 -22.25
CA PHE A 25 -5.03 -7.00 -22.36
C PHE A 25 -5.49 -6.64 -23.76
N SER A 26 -4.73 -7.04 -24.79
CA SER A 26 -5.11 -6.77 -26.19
C SER A 26 -6.43 -7.46 -26.56
N SER A 27 -6.65 -8.71 -26.15
CA SER A 27 -7.91 -9.42 -26.41
C SER A 27 -9.12 -8.81 -25.70
N ILE A 28 -8.95 -8.31 -24.47
CA ILE A 28 -10.02 -7.62 -23.73
C ILE A 28 -10.37 -6.30 -24.40
N LEU A 29 -9.36 -5.52 -24.81
CA LEU A 29 -9.56 -4.22 -25.44
C LEU A 29 -10.18 -4.36 -26.83
N ALA A 30 -9.70 -5.30 -27.65
CA ALA A 30 -10.30 -5.60 -28.95
C ALA A 30 -11.79 -5.96 -28.81
N ARG A 31 -12.15 -6.72 -27.77
CA ARG A 31 -13.54 -7.09 -27.50
C ARG A 31 -14.42 -5.93 -27.02
N GLN A 32 -13.89 -4.99 -26.25
CA GLN A 32 -14.68 -3.88 -25.70
C GLN A 32 -14.76 -2.66 -26.61
N ILE A 33 -13.69 -2.38 -27.35
CA ILE A 33 -13.53 -1.13 -28.10
C ILE A 33 -13.81 -1.35 -29.60
N GLY A 34 -13.72 -2.59 -30.09
CA GLY A 34 -14.02 -2.93 -31.49
C GLY A 34 -13.06 -2.27 -32.50
N VAL A 35 -11.87 -1.90 -32.04
CA VAL A 35 -10.83 -1.22 -32.84
C VAL A 35 -9.71 -2.22 -33.13
N ASP A 36 -9.41 -2.40 -34.42
CA ASP A 36 -8.34 -3.27 -34.92
C ASP A 36 -6.95 -2.60 -34.89
N ASP A 37 -6.87 -1.32 -34.50
CA ASP A 37 -5.60 -0.61 -34.40
C ASP A 37 -4.75 -1.14 -33.23
N PRO A 38 -3.43 -1.28 -33.43
CA PRO A 38 -2.52 -1.73 -32.39
C PRO A 38 -2.42 -0.66 -31.29
N ILE A 39 -3.16 -0.87 -30.20
CA ILE A 39 -3.01 -0.06 -28.99
C ILE A 39 -1.60 -0.27 -28.44
N ASP A 40 -0.90 0.82 -28.12
CA ASP A 40 0.39 0.77 -27.44
C ASP A 40 0.20 0.19 -26.03
N LEU A 41 0.57 -1.08 -25.88
CA LEU A 41 0.45 -1.82 -24.62
C LEU A 41 1.33 -1.23 -23.51
N GLY A 42 2.34 -0.40 -23.86
CA GLY A 42 3.10 0.37 -22.89
C GLY A 42 2.24 1.39 -22.12
N LEU A 43 1.25 2.01 -22.78
CA LEU A 43 0.32 2.91 -22.12
C LEU A 43 -0.54 2.20 -21.07
N ILE A 44 -0.91 0.94 -21.31
CA ILE A 44 -1.69 0.14 -20.36
C ILE A 44 -0.83 -0.16 -19.12
N GLY A 45 0.43 -0.55 -19.33
CA GLY A 45 1.37 -0.76 -18.22
C GLY A 45 1.51 0.47 -17.33
N ASN A 46 1.58 1.65 -17.93
CA ASN A 46 1.66 2.93 -17.21
C ASN A 46 0.39 3.20 -16.39
N VAL A 47 -0.80 2.87 -16.94
CA VAL A 47 -2.08 3.00 -16.22
C VAL A 47 -2.12 2.07 -15.02
N ILE A 48 -1.67 0.82 -15.16
CA ILE A 48 -1.60 -0.14 -14.05
C ILE A 48 -0.63 0.37 -12.97
N TRP A 49 0.49 0.98 -13.37
CA TRP A 49 1.43 1.65 -12.48
C TRP A 49 0.79 2.75 -11.63
N ILE A 50 0.10 3.67 -12.29
CA ILE A 50 -0.59 4.77 -11.63
C ILE A 50 -1.67 4.24 -10.69
N ALA A 51 -2.41 3.20 -11.12
CA ALA A 51 -3.39 2.55 -10.26
C ALA A 51 -2.73 1.97 -9.00
N LEU A 52 -1.61 1.25 -9.13
CA LEU A 52 -0.88 0.71 -7.99
C LEU A 52 -0.42 1.82 -7.03
N LEU A 53 0.07 2.95 -7.54
CA LEU A 53 0.46 4.11 -6.73
C LEU A 53 -0.74 4.63 -5.93
N LEU A 54 -1.88 4.84 -6.59
CA LEU A 54 -3.10 5.32 -5.94
C LEU A 54 -3.57 4.37 -4.84
N PHE A 55 -3.55 3.06 -5.09
CA PHE A 55 -3.90 2.05 -4.09
C PHE A 55 -2.93 2.06 -2.91
N THR A 56 -1.63 2.21 -3.18
CA THR A 56 -0.59 2.31 -2.14
C THR A 56 -0.80 3.52 -1.26
N VAL A 57 -1.04 4.69 -1.85
CA VAL A 57 -1.34 5.92 -1.11
C VAL A 57 -2.60 5.76 -0.27
N ARG A 58 -3.67 5.18 -0.82
CA ARG A 58 -4.91 4.92 -0.06
C ARG A 58 -4.70 3.94 1.09
N TYR A 59 -3.90 2.90 0.88
CA TYR A 59 -3.53 1.95 1.92
C TYR A 59 -2.76 2.65 3.06
N PHE A 60 -1.74 3.44 2.73
CA PHE A 60 -0.97 4.19 3.73
C PHE A 60 -1.82 5.22 4.48
N GLN A 61 -2.75 5.89 3.81
CA GLN A 61 -3.71 6.80 4.46
C GLN A 61 -4.59 6.07 5.47
N ALA A 62 -5.15 4.91 5.10
CA ALA A 62 -5.99 4.12 6.00
C ALA A 62 -5.20 3.62 7.22
N ALA A 63 -4.00 3.08 7.00
CA ALA A 63 -3.12 2.62 8.09
C ALA A 63 -2.71 3.80 9.00
N ALA A 64 -2.34 4.94 8.43
CA ALA A 64 -2.01 6.15 9.18
C ALA A 64 -3.19 6.67 10.01
N TYR A 65 -4.40 6.59 9.48
CA TYR A 65 -5.60 7.02 10.17
C TYR A 65 -5.89 6.15 11.41
N VAL A 66 -5.85 4.82 11.26
CA VAL A 66 -6.03 3.88 12.37
C VAL A 66 -5.00 4.13 13.47
N GLU A 67 -3.72 4.29 13.11
CA GLU A 67 -2.63 4.59 14.06
C GLU A 67 -2.78 5.94 14.78
N ARG A 68 -3.47 6.90 14.17
CA ARG A 68 -3.78 8.20 14.80
C ARG A 68 -5.00 8.12 15.73
N LEU A 69 -5.90 7.17 15.51
CA LEU A 69 -7.12 7.04 16.29
C LEU A 69 -6.86 6.40 17.65
N TYR A 70 -5.90 5.47 17.76
CA TYR A 70 -5.61 4.78 19.01
C TYR A 70 -5.29 5.70 20.21
N PRO A 71 -4.38 6.70 20.11
CA PRO A 71 -4.13 7.61 21.21
C PRO A 71 -5.37 8.42 21.61
N TYR A 72 -6.14 8.89 20.63
CA TYR A 72 -7.37 9.63 20.88
C TYR A 72 -8.39 8.79 21.62
N LEU A 73 -8.59 7.54 21.21
CA LEU A 73 -9.51 6.63 21.87
C LEU A 73 -9.07 6.36 23.31
N HIS A 74 -7.78 6.20 23.55
CA HIS A 74 -7.22 6.02 24.90
C HIS A 74 -7.46 7.24 25.79
N ASP A 75 -7.25 8.45 25.25
CA ASP A 75 -7.50 9.70 25.97
C ASP A 75 -8.98 9.89 26.32
N VAL A 76 -9.88 9.50 25.41
CA VAL A 76 -11.33 9.53 25.62
C VAL A 76 -11.75 8.52 26.70
N GLU A 77 -11.25 7.28 26.64
CA GLU A 77 -11.49 6.25 27.65
C GLU A 77 -11.00 6.70 29.03
N ALA A 78 -9.81 7.30 29.11
CA ALA A 78 -9.24 7.80 30.36
C ALA A 78 -10.13 8.87 31.01
N ARG A 79 -10.54 9.88 30.22
CA ARG A 79 -11.42 10.97 30.70
C ARG A 79 -12.80 10.46 31.13
N LEU A 80 -13.36 9.48 30.41
CA LEU A 80 -14.65 8.89 30.77
C LEU A 80 -14.59 8.11 32.08
N ASN A 81 -13.53 7.32 32.29
CA ASN A 81 -13.36 6.57 33.53
C ASN A 81 -13.10 7.49 34.73
N GLU A 82 -12.39 8.60 34.53
CA GLU A 82 -12.20 9.64 35.56
C GLU A 82 -13.55 10.22 36.02
N VAL A 83 -14.44 10.57 35.06
CA VAL A 83 -15.79 11.10 35.37
C VAL A 83 -16.66 10.06 36.06
N LEU A 84 -16.54 8.77 35.69
CA LEU A 84 -17.32 7.68 36.28
C LEU A 84 -16.79 7.23 37.65
N GLY A 85 -15.59 7.64 38.05
CA GLY A 85 -14.94 7.22 39.29
C GLY A 85 -14.59 5.73 39.36
N ARG A 86 -14.68 5.02 38.23
CA ARG A 86 -14.37 3.59 38.12
C ARG A 86 -13.95 3.25 36.69
N GLU A 87 -13.10 2.24 36.55
CA GLU A 87 -12.75 1.68 35.24
C GLU A 87 -13.91 0.86 34.68
N PHE A 88 -14.70 1.46 33.81
CA PHE A 88 -15.83 0.82 33.14
C PHE A 88 -15.62 0.72 31.62
N VAL A 89 -14.97 1.70 30.99
CA VAL A 89 -14.73 1.75 29.55
C VAL A 89 -13.25 1.45 29.29
N THR A 90 -12.91 0.18 29.10
CA THR A 90 -11.51 -0.27 28.91
C THR A 90 -11.34 -1.26 27.73
N ARG A 91 -12.38 -1.43 26.91
CA ARG A 91 -12.49 -2.51 25.92
C ARG A 91 -11.42 -2.46 24.82
N GLU A 92 -11.11 -1.29 24.29
CA GLU A 92 -10.17 -1.13 23.17
C GLU A 92 -8.78 -0.63 23.63
N GLY A 93 -8.68 -0.03 24.82
CA GLY A 93 -7.41 0.38 25.43
C GLY A 93 -6.74 -0.71 26.26
N LYS A 94 -7.12 -0.83 27.54
CA LYS A 94 -6.42 -1.71 28.51
C LYS A 94 -6.71 -3.20 28.30
N ALA A 95 -7.96 -3.57 28.01
CA ALA A 95 -8.32 -4.97 27.79
C ALA A 95 -7.69 -5.54 26.52
N TYR A 96 -7.60 -4.73 25.45
CA TYR A 96 -6.93 -5.11 24.20
C TYR A 96 -5.41 -5.31 24.38
N LEU A 97 -4.77 -4.52 25.25
CA LEU A 97 -3.33 -4.61 25.55
C LEU A 97 -2.98 -5.73 26.54
N ALA A 98 -3.88 -6.08 27.46
CA ALA A 98 -3.62 -7.05 28.52
C ALA A 98 -3.47 -8.49 28.02
N ASP A 99 -4.20 -8.85 26.95
CA ASP A 99 -4.19 -10.21 26.40
C ASP A 99 -4.07 -10.17 24.87
N TYR A 100 -3.05 -9.44 24.39
CA TYR A 100 -2.85 -9.20 22.96
C TYR A 100 -2.67 -10.54 22.22
N PRO A 101 -3.67 -11.00 21.44
CA PRO A 101 -3.61 -12.30 20.80
C PRO A 101 -2.42 -12.37 19.85
N LYS A 102 -1.72 -13.51 19.82
CA LYS A 102 -0.62 -13.76 18.87
C LYS A 102 -1.00 -13.50 17.41
N PHE A 103 -2.28 -13.66 17.08
CA PHE A 103 -2.81 -13.35 15.75
C PHE A 103 -2.78 -11.84 15.44
N GLN A 104 -3.07 -10.98 16.42
CA GLN A 104 -3.02 -9.54 16.23
C GLN A 104 -1.58 -9.03 16.08
N SER A 105 -0.60 -9.62 16.76
CA SER A 105 0.81 -9.24 16.58
C SER A 105 1.31 -9.63 15.20
N TRP A 106 0.89 -10.79 14.69
CA TRP A 106 1.12 -11.18 13.31
C TRP A 106 0.45 -10.24 12.30
N LEU A 107 -0.81 -9.85 12.52
CA LEU A 107 -1.48 -8.82 11.71
C LEU A 107 -0.69 -7.51 11.74
N ALA A 108 -0.30 -7.02 12.91
CA ALA A 108 0.47 -5.78 13.03
C ALA A 108 1.78 -5.84 12.22
N PHE A 109 2.50 -6.96 12.26
CA PHE A 109 3.68 -7.19 11.41
C PHE A 109 3.33 -7.11 9.91
N LEU A 110 2.25 -7.77 9.48
CA LEU A 110 1.83 -7.72 8.09
C LEU A 110 1.54 -6.29 7.63
N TYR A 111 0.73 -5.55 8.39
CA TYR A 111 0.28 -4.23 7.99
C TYR A 111 1.37 -3.16 8.08
N GLN A 112 2.22 -3.20 9.11
CA GLN A 112 3.25 -2.19 9.35
C GLN A 112 4.55 -2.47 8.60
N THR A 113 4.84 -3.72 8.25
CA THR A 113 6.14 -4.12 7.70
C THR A 113 6.02 -4.89 6.40
N ALA A 114 5.31 -6.03 6.38
CA ALA A 114 5.33 -6.91 5.21
C ALA A 114 4.66 -6.28 3.97
N VAL A 115 3.46 -5.69 4.12
CA VAL A 115 2.73 -5.06 3.01
C VAL A 115 3.45 -3.83 2.46
N PRO A 116 3.91 -2.85 3.28
CA PRO A 116 4.71 -1.73 2.79
C PRO A 116 5.98 -2.19 2.07
N PHE A 117 6.65 -3.23 2.57
CA PHE A 117 7.83 -3.81 1.93
C PHE A 117 7.50 -4.42 0.56
N LEU A 118 6.40 -5.17 0.46
CA LEU A 118 5.95 -5.74 -0.81
C LEU A 118 5.59 -4.66 -1.85
N LEU A 119 4.87 -3.63 -1.40
CA LEU A 119 4.47 -2.48 -2.21
C LEU A 119 5.66 -1.64 -2.69
N PHE A 120 6.79 -1.70 -1.98
CA PHE A 120 8.05 -1.11 -2.40
C PHE A 120 8.83 -2.02 -3.36
N LEU A 121 8.94 -3.30 -3.02
CA LEU A 121 9.77 -4.27 -3.73
C LEU A 121 9.31 -4.47 -5.19
N LEU A 122 8.01 -4.59 -5.43
CA LEU A 122 7.49 -4.87 -6.78
C LEU A 122 7.78 -3.74 -7.78
N PRO A 123 7.49 -2.45 -7.48
CA PRO A 123 7.93 -1.35 -8.33
C PRO A 123 9.45 -1.29 -8.53
N THR A 124 10.24 -1.57 -7.50
CA THR A 124 11.72 -1.58 -7.61
C THR A 124 12.22 -2.66 -8.58
N ILE A 125 11.65 -3.87 -8.53
CA ILE A 125 12.00 -4.93 -9.47
C ILE A 125 11.64 -4.52 -10.89
N ARG A 126 10.44 -3.97 -11.10
CA ARG A 126 9.99 -3.57 -12.44
C ARG A 126 10.86 -2.49 -13.04
N ILE A 127 11.13 -1.39 -12.33
CA ILE A 127 11.96 -0.32 -12.87
C ILE A 127 13.38 -0.81 -13.20
N ALA A 128 13.92 -1.72 -12.39
CA ALA A 128 15.23 -2.34 -12.66
C ALA A 128 15.22 -3.19 -13.94
N LEU A 129 14.14 -3.92 -14.22
CA LEU A 129 13.97 -4.67 -15.47
C LEU A 129 13.78 -3.75 -16.68
N GLU A 130 13.05 -2.65 -16.49
CA GLU A 130 12.77 -1.64 -17.53
C GLU A 130 14.05 -0.94 -17.97
N PHE A 131 14.92 -0.56 -17.03
CA PHE A 131 16.24 0.02 -17.32
C PHE A 131 17.16 -0.91 -18.12
N GLN A 132 16.99 -2.23 -18.01
CA GLN A 132 17.80 -3.19 -18.77
C GLN A 132 17.27 -3.42 -20.20
N ARG A 133 15.99 -3.13 -20.44
CA ARG A 133 15.28 -3.51 -21.67
C ARG A 133 14.97 -2.31 -22.58
N SER A 134 14.80 -1.13 -22.00
CA SER A 134 14.25 0.03 -22.71
C SER A 134 15.32 1.06 -23.05
N ALA A 135 15.28 1.58 -24.29
CA ALA A 135 15.95 2.81 -24.64
C ALA A 135 15.28 4.02 -23.95
N LEU A 136 15.97 5.16 -23.88
CA LEU A 136 15.41 6.39 -23.32
C LEU A 136 14.14 6.80 -24.11
N SER A 137 12.98 6.53 -23.53
CA SER A 137 11.66 6.80 -24.10
C SER A 137 10.83 7.67 -23.16
N ILE A 138 9.76 8.28 -23.70
CA ILE A 138 8.81 9.06 -22.89
C ILE A 138 8.12 8.18 -21.85
N SER A 139 7.84 6.91 -22.18
CA SER A 139 7.27 5.95 -21.22
C SER A 139 8.18 5.78 -20.01
N LEU A 140 9.48 5.54 -20.24
CA LEU A 140 10.47 5.39 -19.17
C LEU A 140 10.53 6.63 -18.27
N ALA A 141 10.41 7.83 -18.83
CA ALA A 141 10.37 9.06 -18.04
C ALA A 141 9.12 9.15 -17.14
N ILE A 142 7.95 8.71 -17.62
CA ILE A 142 6.72 8.61 -16.82
C ILE A 142 6.92 7.59 -15.69
N ASP A 143 7.48 6.42 -15.99
CA ASP A 143 7.71 5.37 -15.00
C ASP A 143 8.70 5.82 -13.93
N ILE A 144 9.80 6.48 -14.30
CA ILE A 144 10.72 7.07 -13.32
C ILE A 144 10.00 8.07 -12.39
N GLY A 145 9.13 8.93 -12.94
CA GLY A 145 8.35 9.89 -12.17
C GLY A 145 7.40 9.23 -11.18
N VAL A 146 6.65 8.22 -11.62
CA VAL A 146 5.74 7.46 -10.75
C VAL A 146 6.52 6.67 -9.69
N TYR A 147 7.69 6.13 -10.03
CA TYR A 147 8.55 5.41 -9.09
C TYR A 147 9.06 6.33 -8.00
N ALA A 148 9.50 7.54 -8.36
CA ALA A 148 9.94 8.54 -7.40
C ALA A 148 8.83 8.90 -6.39
N LEU A 149 7.58 9.04 -6.85
CA LEU A 149 6.42 9.24 -5.98
C LEU A 149 6.16 8.04 -5.07
N PHE A 150 6.33 6.82 -5.58
CA PHE A 150 6.24 5.59 -4.80
C PHE A 150 7.26 5.54 -3.66
N VAL A 151 8.52 5.82 -3.98
CA VAL A 151 9.61 5.86 -3.00
C VAL A 151 9.31 6.93 -1.95
N TRP A 152 8.94 8.13 -2.38
CA TRP A 152 8.61 9.25 -1.48
C TRP A 152 7.47 8.91 -0.51
N THR A 153 6.37 8.36 -1.03
CA THR A 153 5.21 8.00 -0.22
C THR A 153 5.52 6.88 0.78
N THR A 154 6.31 5.90 0.37
CA THR A 154 6.76 4.80 1.24
C THR A 154 7.66 5.30 2.36
N LEU A 155 8.64 6.15 2.07
CA LEU A 155 9.52 6.73 3.08
C LEU A 155 8.72 7.52 4.13
N ARG A 156 7.77 8.36 3.69
CA ARG A 156 6.90 9.12 4.60
C ARG A 156 6.05 8.22 5.49
N TYR A 157 5.56 7.10 4.96
CA TYR A 157 4.80 6.13 5.74
C TYR A 157 5.68 5.43 6.79
N VAL A 158 6.87 4.97 6.40
CA VAL A 158 7.83 4.30 7.30
C VAL A 158 8.26 5.24 8.43
N ASP A 159 8.58 6.50 8.13
CA ASP A 159 8.91 7.53 9.12
C ASP A 159 7.79 7.70 10.15
N MET A 160 6.53 7.80 9.69
CA MET A 160 5.39 7.97 10.57
C MET A 160 5.23 6.81 11.57
N ILE A 161 5.39 5.56 11.11
CA ILE A 161 5.26 4.38 11.96
C ILE A 161 6.42 4.28 12.96
N HIS A 162 7.67 4.43 12.49
CA HIS A 162 8.86 4.18 13.32
C HIS A 162 9.20 5.34 14.28
N LEU A 163 8.99 6.60 13.87
CA LEU A 163 9.23 7.75 14.75
C LEU A 163 8.22 7.85 15.90
N ARG A 164 7.00 7.33 15.71
CA ARG A 164 5.97 7.30 16.76
C ARG A 164 6.20 6.20 17.79
N LYS A 165 6.74 5.04 17.40
CA LYS A 165 7.11 3.96 18.33
C LYS A 165 8.14 4.45 19.36
N LYS A 166 9.11 5.27 18.95
CA LYS A 166 10.10 5.90 19.84
C LYS A 166 9.50 6.92 20.82
N ARG A 167 8.39 7.58 20.48
CA ARG A 167 7.71 8.51 21.41
C ARG A 167 6.89 7.78 22.47
N LYS A 168 6.24 6.67 22.13
CA LYS A 168 5.48 5.84 23.09
C LYS A 168 6.35 5.11 24.13
N GLN A 169 7.65 4.93 23.88
CA GLN A 169 8.59 4.36 24.86
C GLN A 169 9.21 5.41 25.81
N ARG A 170 8.98 6.70 25.55
CA ARG A 170 9.55 7.83 26.32
C ARG A 170 8.51 8.60 27.15
N ALA A 171 7.23 8.29 27.00
CA ALA A 171 6.12 8.83 27.77
C ALA A 171 5.56 7.70 28.64
#